data_AF-J9D3G7-F1
#
_entry.id   AF-J9D3G7-F1
#
_cell.length_a   1.000
_cell.length_b   1.000
_cell.length_c   1.000
_cell.angle_alpha   90.00
_cell.angle_beta   90.00
_cell.angle_gamma   90.00
#
_symmetry.space_group_name_H-M   'P 1'
#
loop_
_entity.id
_entity.type
_entity.pdbx_description
1 polymer ?
#
loop_
_entity_poly.entity_id
_entity_poly.type
_entity_poly.pdbx_seq_one_letter_code
_entity_poly.pdbx_strand_id
1 'polypeptide(L)'
;MLFIFPYILFIFGSEIPRILSRLKAIEEDILHYEYEININSRAKDEIKARLDASTDLSALKMQTDREICELEAEKSRLRSGNLANYFNRHGITIERAIDEIDNEIKKKSTRLHEQIKLYEDANSQIICCKRNIERCKRIISNLNSEKEHLQGFF
;
A
#
# COMPACT_ATOMS: atom_id res chain seq x y z
N MET A 1 3.83 68.93 7.27
CA MET A 1 3.77 67.48 7.62
C MET A 1 2.45 66.88 7.11
N LEU A 2 2.27 66.77 5.78
CA LEU A 2 1.03 66.28 5.16
C LEU A 2 1.33 65.40 3.91
N PHE A 3 2.52 64.81 3.86
CA PHE A 3 2.96 63.94 2.76
C PHE A 3 3.05 62.45 3.14
N ILE A 4 2.79 62.11 4.41
CA ILE A 4 2.85 60.73 4.91
C ILE A 4 1.55 59.98 4.62
N PHE A 5 0.40 60.67 4.71
CA PHE A 5 -0.93 60.08 4.54
C PHE A 5 -1.20 59.49 3.13
N PRO A 6 -0.82 60.16 2.02
CA PRO A 6 -0.99 59.61 0.68
C PRO A 6 -0.06 58.42 0.41
N TYR A 7 1.15 58.43 0.98
CA TYR A 7 2.13 57.36 0.83
C TYR A 7 1.68 56.08 1.54
N ILE A 8 1.11 56.22 2.74
CA ILE A 8 0.48 55.12 3.47
C ILE A 8 -0.68 54.53 2.64
N LEU A 9 -1.59 55.37 2.14
CA LEU A 9 -2.71 54.94 1.29
C LEU A 9 -2.26 54.25 -0.01
N PHE A 10 -1.18 54.72 -0.62
CA PHE A 10 -0.63 54.11 -1.85
C PHE A 10 0.02 52.74 -1.59
N ILE A 11 0.77 52.60 -0.49
CA ILE A 11 1.35 51.32 -0.07
C ILE A 11 0.23 50.31 0.24
N PHE A 12 -0.76 50.68 1.07
CA PHE A 12 -1.92 49.82 1.35
C PHE A 12 -2.73 49.49 0.09
N GLY A 13 -2.94 50.45 -0.81
CA GLY A 13 -3.65 50.24 -2.08
C GLY A 13 -2.91 49.29 -3.04
N SER A 14 -1.58 49.24 -3.00
CA SER A 14 -0.76 48.33 -3.82
C SER A 14 -0.69 46.90 -3.27
N GLU A 15 -0.88 46.73 -1.95
CA GLU A 15 -0.84 45.41 -1.31
C GLU A 15 -2.17 44.66 -1.40
N ILE A 16 -3.31 45.37 -1.45
CA ILE A 16 -4.65 44.75 -1.56
C ILE A 16 -4.76 43.81 -2.78
N PRO A 17 -4.40 44.21 -4.02
CA PRO A 17 -4.46 43.30 -5.17
C PRO A 17 -3.55 42.09 -5.02
N ARG A 18 -2.38 42.26 -4.38
CA ARG A 18 -1.43 41.17 -4.12
C ARG A 18 -1.99 40.17 -3.11
N ILE A 19 -2.60 40.65 -2.02
CA ILE A 19 -3.23 39.79 -1.02
C ILE A 19 -4.41 39.03 -1.63
N LEU A 20 -5.27 39.71 -2.40
CA LEU A 20 -6.39 39.06 -3.11
C LEU A 20 -5.90 37.99 -4.10
N SER A 21 -4.84 38.27 -4.85
CA SER A 21 -4.22 37.28 -5.75
C SER A 21 -3.67 36.07 -4.98
N ARG A 22 -3.07 36.28 -3.80
CA ARG A 22 -2.56 35.18 -2.97
C ARG A 22 -3.69 34.37 -2.35
N LEU A 23 -4.75 35.01 -1.86
CA LEU A 23 -5.93 34.33 -1.34
C LEU A 23 -6.56 33.42 -2.40
N LYS A 24 -6.69 33.90 -3.64
CA LYS A 24 -7.17 33.08 -4.76
C LYS A 24 -6.26 31.88 -5.04
N ALA A 25 -4.95 32.09 -5.06
CA ALA A 25 -3.98 31.00 -5.25
C ALA A 25 -4.06 29.96 -4.12
N ILE A 26 -4.23 30.40 -2.87
CA ILE A 26 -4.43 29.51 -1.71
C ILE A 26 -5.69 28.66 -1.87
N GLU A 27 -6.80 29.23 -2.36
CA GLU A 27 -8.04 28.48 -2.60
C GLU A 27 -7.87 27.43 -3.70
N GLU A 28 -7.20 27.78 -4.80
CA GLU A 28 -6.86 26.84 -5.87
C GLU A 28 -5.94 25.72 -5.36
N ASP A 29 -4.93 26.05 -4.55
CA ASP A 29 -4.02 25.07 -3.93
C ASP A 29 -4.78 24.13 -2.97
N ILE A 30 -5.70 24.64 -2.14
CA ILE A 30 -6.51 23.82 -1.23
C ILE A 30 -7.36 22.84 -2.03
N LEU A 31 -8.08 23.30 -3.07
CA LEU A 31 -8.90 22.44 -3.93
C LEU A 31 -8.06 21.34 -4.59
N HIS A 32 -6.85 21.68 -5.02
CA HIS A 32 -5.91 20.70 -5.57
C HIS A 32 -5.54 19.62 -4.55
N TYR A 33 -5.16 20.00 -3.32
CA TYR A 33 -4.80 19.03 -2.29
C TYR A 33 -5.99 18.21 -1.78
N GLU A 34 -7.20 18.77 -1.76
CA GLU A 34 -8.43 18.02 -1.46
C GLU A 34 -8.72 16.96 -2.52
N TYR A 35 -8.52 17.30 -3.80
CA TYR A 35 -8.61 16.35 -4.89
C TYR A 35 -7.58 15.22 -4.77
N GLU A 36 -6.33 15.54 -4.44
CA GLU A 36 -5.29 14.55 -4.18
C GLU A 36 -5.63 13.63 -3.00
N ILE A 37 -6.21 14.17 -1.91
CA ILE A 37 -6.70 13.36 -0.78
C ILE A 37 -7.76 12.37 -1.25
N ASN A 38 -8.72 12.82 -2.07
CA ASN A 38 -9.78 11.97 -2.59
C ASN A 38 -9.23 10.84 -3.48
N ILE A 39 -8.29 11.15 -4.41
CA ILE A 39 -7.64 10.12 -5.23
C ILE A 39 -6.93 9.09 -4.35
N ASN A 40 -6.09 9.54 -3.42
CA ASN A 40 -5.32 8.64 -2.56
C ASN A 40 -6.24 7.82 -1.65
N SER A 41 -7.38 8.38 -1.21
CA SER A 41 -8.35 7.61 -0.43
C SER A 41 -9.02 6.52 -1.27
N ARG A 42 -9.47 6.85 -2.49
CA ARG A 42 -10.06 5.86 -3.40
C ARG A 42 -9.08 4.75 -3.73
N ALA A 43 -7.84 5.09 -4.09
CA ALA A 43 -6.80 4.10 -4.35
C ALA A 43 -6.57 3.18 -3.14
N LYS A 44 -6.47 3.74 -1.93
CA LYS A 44 -6.32 2.98 -0.68
C LYS A 44 -7.50 2.02 -0.46
N ASP A 45 -8.73 2.47 -0.72
CA ASP A 45 -9.94 1.68 -0.53
C ASP A 45 -10.07 0.56 -1.60
N GLU A 46 -9.69 0.83 -2.84
CA GLU A 46 -9.61 -0.17 -3.91
C GLU A 46 -8.57 -1.26 -3.62
N ILE A 47 -7.38 -0.87 -3.15
CA ILE A 47 -6.33 -1.84 -2.76
C ILE A 47 -6.82 -2.70 -1.60
N LYS A 48 -7.46 -2.10 -0.59
CA LYS A 48 -8.07 -2.84 0.53
C LYS A 48 -9.13 -3.82 0.06
N ALA A 49 -10.05 -3.39 -0.80
CA ALA A 49 -11.12 -4.27 -1.30
C ALA A 49 -10.55 -5.49 -2.05
N ARG A 50 -9.46 -5.30 -2.81
CA ARG A 50 -8.76 -6.40 -3.49
C ARG A 50 -8.08 -7.36 -2.50
N LEU A 51 -7.47 -6.81 -1.44
CA LEU A 51 -6.87 -7.58 -0.35
C LEU A 51 -7.91 -8.40 0.43
N ASP A 52 -9.02 -7.79 0.81
CA ASP A 52 -10.09 -8.46 1.57
C ASP A 52 -10.77 -9.56 0.74
N ALA A 53 -10.85 -9.40 -0.58
CA ALA A 53 -11.33 -10.42 -1.50
C ALA A 53 -10.32 -11.57 -1.72
N SER A 54 -9.02 -11.33 -1.51
CA SER A 54 -7.97 -12.34 -1.61
C SER A 54 -7.69 -12.92 -0.22
N THR A 55 -8.42 -13.97 0.15
CA THR A 55 -8.19 -14.95 1.23
C THR A 55 -7.26 -14.57 2.39
N ASP A 56 -7.71 -14.77 3.64
CA ASP A 56 -6.89 -14.66 4.85
C ASP A 56 -5.52 -15.37 4.69
N LEU A 57 -4.46 -14.56 4.52
CA LEU A 57 -3.09 -15.03 4.30
C LEU A 57 -2.61 -15.95 5.42
N SER A 58 -3.10 -15.74 6.65
CA SER A 58 -2.81 -16.61 7.79
C SER A 58 -3.37 -18.01 7.58
N ALA A 59 -4.62 -18.11 7.14
CA ALA A 59 -5.26 -19.39 6.84
C ALA A 59 -4.56 -20.10 5.67
N LEU A 60 -4.23 -19.37 4.60
CA LEU A 60 -3.51 -19.91 3.45
C LEU A 60 -2.12 -20.45 3.83
N LYS A 61 -1.39 -19.70 4.67
CA LYS A 61 -0.09 -20.12 5.19
C LYS A 61 -0.20 -21.38 6.01
N MET A 62 -1.12 -21.42 6.99
CA MET A 62 -1.33 -22.60 7.83
C MET A 62 -1.71 -23.83 7.01
N GLN A 63 -2.58 -23.66 6.01
CA GLN A 63 -2.95 -24.75 5.11
C GLN A 63 -1.74 -25.26 4.32
N THR A 64 -0.96 -24.35 3.73
CA THR A 64 0.21 -24.71 2.93
C THR A 64 1.27 -25.41 3.79
N ASP A 65 1.54 -24.91 4.99
CA ASP A 65 2.50 -25.51 5.93
C ASP A 65 2.07 -26.94 6.31
N ARG A 66 0.77 -27.16 6.55
CA ARG A 66 0.23 -28.50 6.81
C ARG A 66 0.43 -29.44 5.62
N GLU A 67 0.10 -29.00 4.41
CA GLU A 67 0.27 -29.80 3.20
C GLU A 67 1.74 -30.17 2.96
N ILE A 68 2.67 -29.25 3.25
CA ILE A 68 4.12 -29.51 3.19
C ILE A 68 4.52 -30.56 4.23
N CYS A 69 4.06 -30.44 5.48
CA CYS A 69 4.35 -31.44 6.51
C CYS A 69 3.82 -32.83 6.14
N GLU A 70 2.64 -32.93 5.53
CA GLU A 70 2.06 -34.20 5.06
C GLU A 70 2.92 -34.80 3.94
N LEU A 71 3.40 -33.97 2.99
CA LEU A 71 4.33 -34.38 1.94
C LEU A 71 5.70 -34.85 2.48
N GLU A 72 6.24 -34.15 3.48
CA GLU A 72 7.50 -34.54 4.14
C GLU A 72 7.37 -35.85 4.93
N ALA A 73 6.23 -36.06 5.58
CA ALA A 73 5.91 -37.31 6.26
C ALA A 73 5.83 -38.46 5.25
N GLU A 74 5.20 -38.25 4.09
CA GLU A 74 5.13 -39.25 3.03
C GLU A 74 6.50 -39.57 2.44
N LYS A 75 7.36 -38.56 2.24
CA LYS A 75 8.76 -38.75 1.83
C LYS A 75 9.51 -39.64 2.82
N SER A 76 9.30 -39.43 4.12
CA SER A 76 9.92 -40.23 5.18
C SER A 76 9.41 -41.69 5.19
N ARG A 77 8.13 -41.91 4.90
CA ARG A 77 7.54 -43.25 4.74
C ARG A 77 8.10 -43.97 3.52
N LEU A 78 8.18 -43.29 2.37
CA LEU A 78 8.76 -43.86 1.16
C LEU A 78 10.21 -44.30 1.38
N ARG A 79 11.02 -43.48 2.05
CA ARG A 79 12.43 -43.80 2.37
C ARG A 79 12.60 -45.00 3.30
N SER A 80 11.62 -45.30 4.14
CA SER A 80 11.63 -46.46 5.05
C SER A 80 10.96 -47.70 4.44
N GLY A 81 10.40 -47.59 3.22
CA GLY A 81 9.71 -48.65 2.52
C GLY A 81 10.63 -49.63 1.78
N ASN A 82 10.06 -50.75 1.35
CA ASN A 82 10.77 -51.73 0.51
C ASN A 82 10.72 -51.32 -0.96
N LEU A 83 11.88 -50.94 -1.53
CA LEU A 83 12.05 -50.51 -2.92
C LEU A 83 11.44 -51.47 -3.95
N ALA A 84 11.73 -52.77 -3.83
CA ALA A 84 11.34 -53.78 -4.81
C ALA A 84 9.81 -53.97 -4.86
N ASN A 85 9.16 -53.92 -3.70
CA ASN A 85 7.70 -54.01 -3.61
C ASN A 85 7.00 -52.74 -4.12
N TYR A 86 7.63 -51.58 -3.97
CA TYR A 86 7.05 -50.31 -4.42
C TYR A 86 7.02 -50.22 -5.95
N PHE A 87 8.16 -50.50 -6.61
CA PHE A 87 8.24 -50.47 -8.07
C PHE A 87 7.26 -51.43 -8.72
N ASN A 88 7.15 -52.66 -8.21
CA ASN A 88 6.22 -53.67 -8.73
C ASN A 88 4.74 -53.27 -8.60
N ARG A 89 4.39 -52.42 -7.62
CA ARG A 89 3.00 -51.96 -7.40
C ARG A 89 2.66 -50.67 -8.15
N HIS A 90 3.61 -49.74 -8.25
CA HIS A 90 3.36 -48.38 -8.72
C HIS A 90 4.01 -48.04 -10.07
N GLY A 91 4.89 -48.89 -10.59
CA GLY A 91 5.56 -48.68 -11.87
C GLY A 91 6.58 -47.53 -11.88
N ILE A 92 6.89 -46.95 -10.73
CA ILE A 92 7.88 -45.88 -10.55
C ILE A 92 8.83 -46.23 -9.40
N THR A 93 10.06 -45.71 -9.47
CA THR A 93 11.03 -45.89 -8.39
C THR A 93 10.69 -44.99 -7.20
N ILE A 94 11.17 -45.38 -6.01
CA ILE A 94 11.01 -44.56 -4.81
C ILE A 94 11.70 -43.21 -4.98
N GLU A 95 12.86 -43.17 -5.64
CA GLU A 95 13.59 -41.93 -5.94
C GLU A 95 12.74 -40.98 -6.78
N ARG A 96 12.07 -41.49 -7.82
CA ARG A 96 11.19 -40.67 -8.66
C ARG A 96 9.99 -40.14 -7.87
N ALA A 97 9.37 -40.96 -7.03
CA ALA A 97 8.26 -40.53 -6.18
C ALA A 97 8.72 -39.44 -5.18
N ILE A 98 9.92 -39.58 -4.62
CA ILE A 98 10.54 -38.58 -3.75
C ILE A 98 10.79 -37.27 -4.51
N ASP A 99 11.33 -37.33 -5.73
CA ASP A 99 11.57 -36.14 -6.56
C ASP A 99 10.26 -35.43 -6.93
N GLU A 100 9.19 -36.19 -7.20
CA GLU A 100 7.85 -35.64 -7.45
C GLU A 100 7.31 -34.90 -6.21
N ILE A 101 7.48 -35.47 -5.02
CA ILE A 101 7.14 -34.82 -3.74
C ILE A 101 7.95 -33.54 -3.52
N ASP A 102 9.27 -33.58 -3.71
CA ASP A 102 10.14 -32.42 -3.51
C ASP A 102 9.79 -31.28 -4.49
N ASN A 103 9.45 -31.62 -5.74
CA ASN A 103 8.94 -30.64 -6.71
C ASN A 103 7.62 -30.03 -6.28
N GLU A 104 6.71 -30.81 -5.69
CA GLU A 104 5.41 -30.32 -5.24
C GLU A 104 5.54 -29.42 -4.01
N ILE A 105 6.41 -29.77 -3.04
CA ILE A 105 6.79 -28.90 -1.92
C ILE A 105 7.31 -27.57 -2.45
N LYS A 106 8.26 -27.61 -3.40
CA LYS A 106 8.85 -26.40 -3.98
C LYS A 106 7.81 -25.50 -4.66
N LYS A 107 6.87 -26.08 -5.42
CA LYS A 107 5.77 -25.31 -6.03
C LYS A 107 4.89 -24.64 -4.99
N LYS A 108 4.50 -25.39 -3.94
CA LYS A 108 3.67 -24.86 -2.84
C LYS A 108 4.37 -23.72 -2.12
N SER A 109 5.64 -23.88 -1.75
CA SER A 109 6.43 -22.83 -1.10
C SER A 109 6.59 -21.59 -1.99
N THR A 110 6.84 -21.79 -3.29
CA THR A 110 6.98 -20.68 -4.25
C THR A 110 5.68 -19.89 -4.37
N ARG A 111 4.55 -20.60 -4.55
CA ARG A 111 3.23 -19.97 -4.64
C ARG A 111 2.88 -19.20 -3.37
N LEU A 112 3.14 -19.76 -2.18
CA LEU A 112 2.91 -19.07 -0.92
C LEU A 112 3.76 -17.80 -0.81
N HIS A 113 5.03 -17.88 -1.20
CA HIS A 113 5.93 -16.73 -1.19
C HIS A 113 5.45 -15.61 -2.12
N GLU A 114 4.98 -15.94 -3.32
CA GLU A 114 4.39 -14.98 -4.25
C GLU A 114 3.14 -14.29 -3.65
N GLN A 115 2.27 -15.05 -2.98
CA GLN A 115 1.09 -14.50 -2.32
C GLN A 115 1.46 -13.57 -1.15
N ILE A 116 2.45 -13.95 -0.33
CA ILE A 116 2.98 -13.09 0.75
C ILE A 116 3.51 -11.79 0.16
N LYS A 117 4.32 -11.87 -0.90
CA LYS A 117 4.89 -10.68 -1.54
C LYS A 117 3.80 -9.75 -2.09
N LEU A 118 2.80 -10.29 -2.78
CA LEU A 118 1.67 -9.49 -3.28
C LEU A 118 0.93 -8.78 -2.15
N TYR A 119 0.73 -9.47 -1.02
CA TYR A 119 0.12 -8.89 0.18
C TYR A 119 0.97 -7.76 0.77
N GLU A 120 2.27 -7.98 0.93
CA GLU A 120 3.21 -6.99 1.46
C GLU A 120 3.30 -5.75 0.55
N ASP A 121 3.36 -5.95 -0.76
CA ASP A 121 3.38 -4.88 -1.76
C ASP A 121 2.07 -4.05 -1.68
N ALA A 122 0.92 -4.70 -1.59
CA ALA A 122 -0.36 -4.02 -1.44
C ALA A 122 -0.46 -3.24 -0.12
N ASN A 123 0.00 -3.82 0.99
CA ASN A 123 0.04 -3.13 2.28
C ASN A 123 1.00 -1.93 2.26
N SER A 124 2.14 -2.04 1.61
CA SER A 124 3.08 -0.93 1.39
C SER A 124 2.43 0.22 0.62
N GLN A 125 1.66 -0.10 -0.43
CA GLN A 125 0.90 0.91 -1.20
C GLN A 125 -0.18 1.60 -0.36
N ILE A 126 -0.90 0.85 0.49
CA ILE A 126 -1.86 1.44 1.45
C ILE A 126 -1.16 2.41 2.40
N ILE A 127 0.01 2.05 2.91
CA ILE A 127 0.81 2.92 3.79
C ILE A 127 1.25 4.19 3.04
N CYS A 128 1.67 4.06 1.78
CA CYS A 128 2.03 5.19 0.93
C CYS A 128 0.85 6.16 0.75
N CYS A 129 -0.33 5.65 0.39
CA CYS A 129 -1.55 6.46 0.25
C CYS A 129 -1.90 7.21 1.53
N LYS A 130 -1.82 6.54 2.69
CA LYS A 130 -2.03 7.18 4.01
C LYS A 130 -1.04 8.32 4.26
N ARG A 131 0.25 8.10 4.00
CA ARG A 131 1.29 9.13 4.16
C ARG A 131 1.03 10.34 3.26
N ASN A 132 0.58 10.12 2.02
CA ASN A 132 0.24 11.18 1.09
C ASN A 132 -0.98 11.98 1.59
N ILE A 133 -2.04 11.31 2.05
CA ILE A 133 -3.21 11.97 2.64
C ILE A 133 -2.80 12.87 3.81
N GLU A 134 -1.99 12.35 4.75
CA GLU A 134 -1.55 13.13 5.92
C GLU A 134 -0.60 14.29 5.53
N ARG A 135 0.18 14.13 4.46
CA ARG A 135 0.96 15.24 3.90
C ARG A 135 0.04 16.33 3.34
N CYS A 136 -0.95 15.98 2.51
CA CYS A 136 -1.89 16.94 1.93
C CYS A 136 -2.68 17.68 3.02
N LYS A 137 -3.17 16.97 4.05
CA LYS A 137 -3.86 17.59 5.20
C LYS A 137 -3.00 18.63 5.91
N ARG A 138 -1.72 18.34 6.13
CA ARG A 138 -0.79 19.32 6.74
C ARG A 138 -0.59 20.56 5.86
N ILE A 139 -0.50 20.37 4.54
CA ILE A 139 -0.37 21.50 3.60
C ILE A 139 -1.65 22.35 3.63
N ILE A 140 -2.83 21.72 3.56
CA ILE A 140 -4.12 22.43 3.68
C ILE A 140 -4.20 23.19 5.00
N SER A 141 -3.79 22.59 6.12
CA SER A 141 -3.77 23.27 7.42
C SER A 141 -2.89 24.52 7.42
N ASN A 142 -1.70 24.45 6.81
CA ASN A 142 -0.80 25.60 6.70
C ASN A 142 -1.39 26.69 5.79
N LEU A 143 -1.98 26.29 4.66
CA LEU A 143 -2.63 27.19 3.72
C LEU A 143 -3.84 27.90 4.35
N ASN A 144 -4.64 27.20 5.15
CA ASN A 144 -5.73 27.79 5.91
C ASN A 144 -5.22 28.81 6.94
N SER A 145 -4.14 28.50 7.66
CA SER A 145 -3.53 29.44 8.60
C SER A 145 -2.97 30.68 7.88
N GLU A 146 -2.36 30.51 6.70
CA GLU A 146 -1.92 31.62 5.87
C GLU A 146 -3.11 32.48 5.39
N LYS A 147 -4.19 31.83 4.94
CA LYS A 147 -5.43 32.49 4.51
C LYS A 147 -6.05 33.30 5.64
N GLU A 148 -6.16 32.74 6.84
CA GLU A 148 -6.66 33.43 8.03
C GLU A 148 -5.80 34.65 8.37
N HIS A 149 -4.48 34.49 8.34
CA HIS A 149 -3.54 35.59 8.57
C HIS A 149 -3.73 36.72 7.54
N LEU A 150 -3.79 36.39 6.24
CA LEU A 150 -4.00 37.35 5.16
C LEU A 150 -5.36 38.05 5.22
N GLN A 151 -6.41 37.34 5.65
CA GLN A 151 -7.74 37.90 5.85
C GLN A 151 -7.81 38.83 7.06
N GLY A 152 -6.99 38.59 8.10
CA GLY A 152 -6.90 39.47 9.27
C GLY A 152 -6.21 40.82 9.02
N PHE A 153 -5.63 41.06 7.83
CA PHE A 153 -5.13 42.38 7.41
C PHE A 153 -6.21 43.26 6.75
N PHE A 154 -7.40 42.72 6.51
CA PHE A 154 -8.58 43.46 6.05
C PHE A 154 -9.51 43.80 7.21
#